data_AF-A0A6G7P4D8-F1
#
_entry.id   AF-A0A6G7P4D8-F1
#
_cell.length_a   1.000
_cell.length_b   1.000
_cell.length_c   1.000
_cell.angle_alpha   90.00
_cell.angle_beta   90.00
_cell.angle_gamma   90.00
#
_symmetry.space_group_name_H-M   'P 1'
#
loop_
_entity.id
_entity.type
_entity.pdbx_description
1 polymer ?
#
loop_
_entity_poly.entity_id
_entity_poly.type
_entity_poly.pdbx_seq_one_letter_code
_entity_poly.pdbx_strand_id
1 'polypeptide(L)'
;MTHPPGKRLPRPGHGKVVAAVAGLVAALGLGALGEAHAAPPAAGAGTPAAPSRWSDHPHGFASLAGGTTGGAGGEVVTVTDQAALAKYAAAPGPYVIRVAGSITAQPFGASVEVASDKTIVGVGTTGELVQGEFHLSPGTHNVIIRNLTIRDSAVEGDWDCKGTDFDGIQMDTVHHVWIDHNRFSRICDGQLDIRKNSEYVTVSHNRFEDNNKTFGVGWTADVRTQITVDHNWFRGTKQRNPSVDNAAYAHLYNNYLTAQADPGDPVWTYGNWSRGGTRMVIENSYYEDVQHPYQADATAELVQRGSVLKNTSGRHDTRGAAFDPRDFYAYRLDPARAVPALVRRFSGPQQGIGVVRGGDDGPVTTAVAPGTCRAGGHRPANEPKIVPQGTGQDRSGTVIVYGTPAAHGGSNGGATVRNSAGDATARDLPFGNGSDGAAHEPDGGQAPATRSAGDRTVPEDTASAGGQDTLTTDSPEPVTVVEGPVISALGSRPATGIGCGPAAPAGQGVRDLEPPAATRASPPARMGGFPRQDAPHARH
;
A
#
# COMPACT_ATOMS: atom_id res chain seq x y z
N MET A 1 9.30 84.59 -6.84
CA MET A 1 9.44 83.18 -7.26
C MET A 1 8.24 82.42 -6.69
N THR A 2 7.08 82.56 -7.32
CA THR A 2 6.45 81.56 -8.21
C THR A 2 5.99 80.29 -7.49
N HIS A 3 4.76 80.33 -6.97
CA HIS A 3 3.96 79.16 -6.58
C HIS A 3 3.45 78.42 -7.84
N PRO A 4 3.47 77.08 -7.89
CA PRO A 4 2.62 76.32 -8.79
C PRO A 4 1.33 75.83 -8.08
N PRO A 5 0.19 75.79 -8.78
CA PRO A 5 -1.13 75.56 -8.18
C PRO A 5 -1.57 74.08 -8.23
N GLY A 6 -2.41 73.71 -7.27
CA GLY A 6 -3.02 72.38 -7.15
C GLY A 6 -4.02 72.06 -8.27
N LYS A 7 -3.98 70.81 -8.75
CA LYS A 7 -4.92 70.28 -9.74
C LYS A 7 -6.24 69.87 -9.08
N ARG A 8 -7.33 70.50 -9.52
CA ARG A 8 -8.72 70.06 -9.30
C ARG A 8 -9.07 68.97 -10.31
N LEU A 9 -9.77 67.94 -9.85
CA LEU A 9 -10.44 66.92 -10.65
C LEU A 9 -11.74 67.49 -11.27
N PRO A 10 -12.07 67.21 -12.55
CA PRO A 10 -13.36 67.57 -13.11
C PRO A 10 -14.41 66.47 -12.91
N ARG A 11 -15.65 66.91 -12.66
CA ARG A 11 -16.87 66.11 -12.59
C ARG A 11 -17.31 65.64 -14.00
N PRO A 12 -18.00 64.49 -14.13
CA PRO A 12 -18.51 64.03 -15.42
C PRO A 12 -19.82 64.75 -15.79
N GLY A 13 -19.85 65.31 -16.99
CA GLY A 13 -21.04 65.88 -17.62
C GLY A 13 -21.85 64.82 -18.36
N HIS A 14 -23.17 64.88 -18.20
CA HIS A 14 -24.15 64.07 -18.91
C HIS A 14 -24.26 64.48 -20.39
N GLY A 15 -24.36 63.49 -21.28
CA GLY A 15 -24.89 63.69 -22.62
C GLY A 15 -24.27 62.80 -23.69
N LYS A 16 -24.81 61.58 -23.86
CA LYS A 16 -25.34 61.05 -25.14
C LYS A 16 -25.71 59.57 -24.96
N VAL A 17 -27.00 59.33 -25.18
CA VAL A 17 -27.70 58.05 -25.31
C VAL A 17 -27.46 57.50 -26.73
N VAL A 18 -27.54 56.17 -26.87
CA VAL A 18 -28.06 55.34 -28.00
C VAL A 18 -27.10 54.20 -28.40
N ALA A 19 -27.70 52.99 -28.48
CA ALA A 19 -27.21 51.67 -28.90
C ALA A 19 -26.48 50.86 -27.79
N ALA A 20 -26.93 49.70 -27.32
CA ALA A 20 -27.91 48.75 -27.83
C ALA A 20 -28.55 47.96 -26.67
N VAL A 21 -29.89 47.91 -26.66
CA VAL A 21 -30.69 46.92 -25.92
C VAL A 21 -31.51 46.20 -26.99
N ALA A 22 -31.17 44.96 -27.29
CA ALA A 22 -32.02 44.02 -28.01
C ALA A 22 -31.54 42.60 -27.68
N GLY A 23 -32.15 41.99 -26.66
CA GLY A 23 -31.83 40.61 -26.28
C GLY A 23 -32.16 40.23 -24.84
N LEU A 24 -33.21 40.79 -24.23
CA LEU A 24 -33.70 40.28 -22.93
C LEU A 24 -35.17 40.62 -22.64
N VAL A 25 -36.09 40.43 -23.59
CA VAL A 25 -37.52 40.25 -23.26
C VAL A 25 -38.18 39.44 -24.39
N ALA A 26 -38.01 38.12 -24.35
CA ALA A 26 -38.82 37.19 -25.12
C ALA A 26 -39.04 35.95 -24.28
N ALA A 27 -40.01 36.04 -23.35
CA ALA A 27 -40.84 34.95 -22.82
C ALA A 27 -41.47 35.35 -21.48
N LEU A 28 -42.34 36.37 -21.49
CA LEU A 28 -43.35 36.53 -20.44
C LEU A 28 -44.66 36.97 -21.10
N GLY A 29 -45.60 36.03 -21.19
CA GLY A 29 -47.02 36.34 -21.41
C GLY A 29 -47.71 35.57 -22.54
N LEU A 30 -48.13 34.33 -22.25
CA LEU A 30 -49.33 33.60 -22.71
C LEU A 30 -49.18 32.21 -22.04
N GLY A 31 -50.03 31.64 -21.21
CA GLY A 31 -51.45 31.83 -20.93
C GLY A 31 -52.07 30.43 -20.79
N ALA A 32 -52.22 29.96 -19.54
CA ALA A 32 -53.12 28.92 -19.02
C ALA A 32 -52.99 27.43 -19.45
N LEU A 33 -52.78 26.56 -18.45
CA LEU A 33 -53.69 25.46 -17.98
C LEU A 33 -52.86 24.31 -17.38
N GLY A 34 -53.09 24.02 -16.09
CA GLY A 34 -52.62 22.79 -15.44
C GLY A 34 -52.14 23.02 -14.00
N GLU A 35 -52.87 22.48 -13.02
CA GLU A 35 -52.36 22.35 -11.65
C GLU A 35 -51.11 21.46 -11.68
N ALA A 36 -49.94 22.03 -11.41
CA ALA A 36 -48.71 21.28 -11.27
C ALA A 36 -48.79 20.43 -10.00
N HIS A 37 -49.12 19.15 -10.16
CA HIS A 37 -48.92 18.14 -9.13
C HIS A 37 -47.44 18.07 -8.78
N ALA A 38 -47.12 18.19 -7.49
CA ALA A 38 -45.77 18.01 -6.98
C ALA A 38 -45.27 16.61 -7.36
N ALA A 39 -44.10 16.56 -8.01
CA ALA A 39 -43.44 15.30 -8.30
C ALA A 39 -43.13 14.57 -6.97
N PRO A 40 -43.38 13.25 -6.88
CA PRO A 40 -42.99 12.48 -5.69
C PRO A 40 -41.47 12.59 -5.50
N PRO A 41 -41.00 12.61 -4.24
CA PRO A 41 -39.57 12.73 -3.97
C PRO A 41 -38.83 11.56 -4.61
N ALA A 42 -37.80 11.87 -5.39
CA ALA A 42 -36.89 10.87 -5.93
C ALA A 42 -36.36 10.02 -4.78
N ALA A 43 -36.49 8.70 -4.91
CA ALA A 43 -35.89 7.73 -4.00
C ALA A 43 -34.41 8.09 -3.80
N GLY A 44 -34.00 8.21 -2.54
CA GLY A 44 -32.69 8.73 -2.15
C GLY A 44 -31.56 7.99 -2.85
N ALA A 45 -30.92 8.66 -3.80
CA ALA A 45 -29.56 8.34 -4.20
C ALA A 45 -28.69 8.60 -2.97
N GLY A 46 -28.13 7.54 -2.39
CA GLY A 46 -27.19 7.64 -1.29
C GLY A 46 -26.09 8.64 -1.63
N THR A 47 -25.80 9.54 -0.69
CA THR A 47 -24.69 10.48 -0.81
C THR A 47 -23.43 9.70 -1.19
N PRO A 48 -22.74 10.02 -2.30
CA PRO A 48 -21.46 9.40 -2.61
C PRO A 48 -20.52 9.64 -1.43
N ALA A 49 -19.95 8.56 -0.87
CA ALA A 49 -18.89 8.69 0.11
C ALA A 49 -17.79 9.58 -0.51
N ALA A 50 -17.33 10.59 0.23
CA ALA A 50 -16.23 11.42 -0.23
C ALA A 50 -15.04 10.51 -0.62
N PRO A 51 -14.37 10.75 -1.76
CA PRO A 51 -13.28 9.88 -2.20
C PRO A 51 -12.24 9.80 -1.08
N SER A 52 -11.88 8.58 -0.69
CA SER A 52 -10.78 8.32 0.22
C SER A 52 -9.50 8.91 -0.37
N ARG A 53 -8.76 9.69 0.42
CA ARG A 53 -7.49 10.31 -0.01
C ARG A 53 -6.25 9.43 0.23
N TRP A 54 -6.44 8.20 0.69
CA TRP A 54 -5.37 7.23 0.88
C TRP A 54 -5.20 6.36 -0.38
N SER A 55 -3.96 5.99 -0.66
CA SER A 55 -3.54 5.12 -1.78
C SER A 55 -3.17 3.74 -1.25
N ASP A 56 -3.27 2.69 -2.05
CA ASP A 56 -2.69 1.37 -1.71
C ASP A 56 -1.25 1.20 -2.22
N HIS A 57 -0.76 2.17 -2.98
CA HIS A 57 0.60 2.21 -3.50
C HIS A 57 1.40 3.35 -2.87
N PRO A 58 2.68 3.10 -2.51
CA PRO A 58 3.59 4.15 -2.06
C PRO A 58 3.91 5.11 -3.20
N HIS A 59 4.16 6.36 -2.84
CA HIS A 59 4.74 7.39 -3.70
C HIS A 59 6.14 7.77 -3.18
N GLY A 60 6.74 8.81 -3.75
CA GLY A 60 8.03 9.30 -3.29
C GLY A 60 9.17 8.33 -3.57
N PHE A 61 10.23 8.42 -2.76
CA PHE A 61 11.41 7.56 -2.90
C PHE A 61 11.09 6.06 -2.74
N ALA A 62 10.06 5.69 -1.98
CA ALA A 62 9.64 4.28 -1.84
C ALA A 62 8.97 3.72 -3.11
N SER A 63 8.62 4.56 -4.09
CA SER A 63 8.05 4.11 -5.37
C SER A 63 9.10 3.81 -6.45
N LEU A 64 10.37 4.14 -6.20
CA LEU A 64 11.44 4.03 -7.20
C LEU A 64 12.01 2.60 -7.26
N ALA A 65 12.79 2.33 -8.30
CA ALA A 65 13.64 1.14 -8.42
C ALA A 65 12.92 -0.22 -8.22
N GLY A 66 11.67 -0.32 -8.66
CA GLY A 66 10.82 -1.51 -8.48
C GLY A 66 9.71 -1.32 -7.45
N GLY A 67 9.85 -0.29 -6.61
CA GLY A 67 8.84 0.15 -5.66
C GLY A 67 8.72 -0.75 -4.43
N THR A 68 8.00 -0.26 -3.42
CA THR A 68 7.66 -1.01 -2.21
C THR A 68 6.30 -1.67 -2.36
N THR A 69 6.23 -2.99 -2.27
CA THR A 69 4.99 -3.78 -2.32
C THR A 69 4.62 -4.43 -1.00
N GLY A 70 5.54 -4.44 -0.03
CA GLY A 70 5.36 -5.13 1.25
C GLY A 70 5.15 -6.63 1.04
N GLY A 71 4.19 -7.19 1.77
CA GLY A 71 3.83 -8.61 1.71
C GLY A 71 2.83 -8.97 0.60
N ALA A 72 2.69 -8.14 -0.44
CA ALA A 72 1.80 -8.45 -1.56
C ALA A 72 2.10 -9.84 -2.17
N GLY A 73 1.05 -10.60 -2.47
CA GLY A 73 1.16 -11.99 -2.93
C GLY A 73 1.45 -13.01 -1.82
N GLY A 74 1.66 -12.56 -0.59
CA GLY A 74 1.84 -13.39 0.60
C GLY A 74 0.55 -13.80 1.28
N GLU A 75 0.69 -14.63 2.31
CA GLU A 75 -0.44 -15.05 3.15
C GLU A 75 -0.98 -13.85 3.94
N VAL A 76 -2.31 -13.73 4.00
CA VAL A 76 -3.00 -12.73 4.83
C VAL A 76 -3.36 -13.35 6.17
N VAL A 77 -2.75 -12.86 7.24
CA VAL A 77 -2.98 -13.32 8.61
C VAL A 77 -3.60 -12.21 9.44
N THR A 78 -4.45 -12.55 10.40
CA THR A 78 -4.96 -11.59 11.40
C THR A 78 -4.41 -11.95 12.76
N VAL A 79 -3.77 -11.00 13.44
CA VAL A 79 -3.13 -11.18 14.73
C VAL A 79 -3.79 -10.31 15.78
N THR A 80 -3.95 -10.87 16.97
CA THR A 80 -4.58 -10.22 18.13
C THR A 80 -3.70 -10.26 19.38
N ASP A 81 -2.51 -10.86 19.29
CA ASP A 81 -1.57 -11.00 20.39
C ASP A 81 -0.11 -10.87 19.90
N GLN A 82 0.79 -10.61 20.85
CA GLN A 82 2.20 -10.37 20.59
C GLN A 82 2.91 -11.58 19.99
N ALA A 83 2.57 -12.79 20.42
CA ALA A 83 3.25 -14.00 19.96
C ALA A 83 2.98 -14.24 18.46
N ALA A 84 1.73 -14.07 18.04
CA ALA A 84 1.34 -14.16 16.64
C ALA A 84 1.95 -13.02 15.81
N LEU A 85 1.92 -11.79 16.31
CA LEU A 85 2.54 -10.65 15.63
C LEU A 85 4.03 -10.89 15.40
N ALA A 86 4.78 -11.25 16.45
CA ALA A 86 6.21 -11.54 16.35
C ALA A 86 6.51 -12.72 15.42
N LYS A 87 5.72 -13.80 15.51
CA LYS A 87 5.86 -14.98 14.64
C LYS A 87 5.79 -14.60 13.16
N TYR A 88 4.75 -13.88 12.74
CA TYR A 88 4.55 -13.58 11.33
C TYR A 88 5.44 -12.42 10.85
N ALA A 89 5.76 -11.45 11.70
CA ALA A 89 6.67 -10.36 11.37
C ALA A 89 8.09 -10.86 11.06
N ALA A 90 8.57 -11.86 11.80
CA ALA A 90 9.88 -12.48 11.59
C ALA A 90 9.88 -13.63 10.56
N ALA A 91 8.72 -14.05 10.06
CA ALA A 91 8.62 -15.19 9.14
C ALA A 91 9.31 -14.89 7.78
N PRO A 92 9.92 -15.89 7.13
CA PRO A 92 10.46 -15.72 5.79
C PRO A 92 9.34 -15.54 4.75
N GLY A 93 9.64 -14.80 3.68
CA GLY A 93 8.72 -14.58 2.57
C GLY A 93 7.59 -13.59 2.86
N PRO A 94 6.72 -13.35 1.86
CA PRO A 94 5.73 -12.29 1.95
C PRO A 94 4.59 -12.61 2.93
N TYR A 95 4.21 -11.63 3.77
CA TYR A 95 3.00 -11.70 4.61
C TYR A 95 2.27 -10.36 4.70
N VAL A 96 0.95 -10.41 4.64
CA VAL A 96 0.06 -9.30 5.03
C VAL A 96 -0.49 -9.59 6.43
N ILE A 97 0.04 -8.88 7.42
CA ILE A 97 -0.24 -9.06 8.84
C ILE A 97 -1.22 -7.99 9.28
N ARG A 98 -2.47 -8.38 9.49
CA ARG A 98 -3.56 -7.51 9.95
C ARG A 98 -3.59 -7.51 11.49
N VAL A 99 -3.28 -6.38 12.10
CA VAL A 99 -3.34 -6.21 13.56
C VAL A 99 -4.75 -5.80 13.97
N ALA A 100 -5.46 -6.68 14.66
CA ALA A 100 -6.84 -6.46 15.09
C ALA A 100 -6.91 -6.25 16.60
N GLY A 101 -7.05 -5.00 17.02
CA GLY A 101 -7.07 -4.62 18.43
C GLY A 101 -5.70 -4.26 18.99
N SER A 102 -5.67 -4.03 20.31
CA SER A 102 -4.49 -3.60 21.05
C SER A 102 -3.62 -4.79 21.45
N ILE A 103 -2.35 -4.75 21.08
CA ILE A 103 -1.32 -5.71 21.51
C ILE A 103 -0.36 -4.97 22.46
N THR A 104 -0.38 -5.33 23.74
CA THR A 104 0.57 -4.80 24.73
C THR A 104 1.81 -5.67 24.75
N ALA A 105 2.97 -5.06 24.49
CA ALA A 105 4.26 -5.72 24.52
C ALA A 105 4.64 -6.14 25.94
N GLN A 106 5.15 -7.36 26.05
CA GLN A 106 5.70 -7.96 27.26
C GLN A 106 7.01 -8.70 26.92
N PRO A 107 8.13 -8.41 27.61
CA PRO A 107 8.27 -7.36 28.63
C PRO A 107 8.04 -5.95 28.06
N PHE A 108 7.84 -4.96 28.94
CA PHE A 108 7.78 -3.55 28.55
C PHE A 108 9.04 -3.18 27.73
N GLY A 109 8.85 -2.51 26.61
CA GLY A 109 9.92 -2.17 25.66
C GLY A 109 10.37 -3.33 24.77
N ALA A 110 9.59 -4.42 24.67
CA ALA A 110 9.95 -5.53 23.79
C ALA A 110 9.94 -5.13 22.32
N SER A 111 10.96 -5.62 21.59
CA SER A 111 11.10 -5.49 20.15
C SER A 111 10.32 -6.59 19.41
N VAL A 112 9.54 -6.19 18.42
CA VAL A 112 8.98 -7.06 17.38
C VAL A 112 9.89 -6.96 16.15
N GLU A 113 10.67 -8.02 15.91
CA GLU A 113 11.53 -8.11 14.73
C GLU A 113 10.72 -8.25 13.44
N VAL A 114 11.03 -7.43 12.45
CA VAL A 114 10.37 -7.40 11.14
C VAL A 114 11.36 -7.79 10.04
N ALA A 115 11.08 -8.91 9.37
CA ALA A 115 11.81 -9.37 8.20
C ALA A 115 11.36 -8.64 6.92
N SER A 116 12.06 -8.89 5.80
CA SER A 116 11.66 -8.37 4.49
C SER A 116 10.29 -8.88 4.03
N ASP A 117 9.71 -8.19 3.04
CA ASP A 117 8.45 -8.54 2.38
C ASP A 117 7.25 -8.59 3.34
N LYS A 118 7.08 -7.53 4.14
CA LYS A 118 5.99 -7.47 5.12
C LYS A 118 5.07 -6.30 4.87
N THR A 119 3.77 -6.55 4.98
CA THR A 119 2.78 -5.50 5.21
C THR A 119 2.18 -5.70 6.58
N ILE A 120 2.51 -4.84 7.55
CA ILE A 120 1.87 -4.83 8.86
C ILE A 120 0.85 -3.70 8.86
N VAL A 121 -0.43 -4.03 8.99
CA VAL A 121 -1.53 -3.07 8.83
C VAL A 121 -2.55 -3.18 9.96
N GLY A 122 -2.89 -2.06 10.60
CA GLY A 122 -3.98 -2.02 11.57
C GLY A 122 -5.34 -2.20 10.89
N VAL A 123 -6.25 -2.96 11.51
CA VAL A 123 -7.62 -3.15 11.00
C VAL A 123 -8.49 -1.94 11.39
N GLY A 124 -8.91 -1.15 10.40
CA GLY A 124 -9.70 0.06 10.65
C GLY A 124 -8.93 1.03 11.56
N THR A 125 -9.48 1.37 12.72
CA THR A 125 -8.77 2.22 13.70
C THR A 125 -8.41 1.48 14.98
N THR A 126 -8.41 0.14 14.99
CA THR A 126 -8.27 -0.65 16.22
C THR A 126 -6.90 -1.27 16.41
N GLY A 127 -6.06 -1.37 15.38
CA GLY A 127 -4.74 -2.00 15.48
C GLY A 127 -3.77 -1.14 16.28
N GLU A 128 -3.27 -1.66 17.40
CA GLU A 128 -2.31 -0.96 18.24
C GLU A 128 -1.14 -1.84 18.69
N LEU A 129 0.05 -1.26 18.75
CA LEU A 129 1.19 -1.78 19.50
C LEU A 129 1.43 -0.85 20.69
N VAL A 130 1.30 -1.39 21.90
CA VAL A 130 1.40 -0.65 23.15
C VAL A 130 2.65 -1.10 23.89
N GLN A 131 3.47 -0.16 24.37
CA GLN A 131 4.69 -0.41 25.15
C GLN A 131 5.79 -1.21 24.43
N GLY A 132 5.76 -1.29 23.10
CA GLY A 132 6.76 -2.04 22.31
C GLY A 132 7.26 -1.26 21.10
N GLU A 133 8.17 -1.90 20.37
CA GLU A 133 8.86 -1.38 19.19
C GLU A 133 8.70 -2.33 18.00
N PHE A 134 8.69 -1.82 16.77
CA PHE A 134 9.05 -2.61 15.59
C PHE A 134 10.51 -2.37 15.22
N HIS A 135 11.29 -3.44 15.11
CA HIS A 135 12.70 -3.35 14.73
C HIS A 135 12.96 -3.97 13.35
N LEU A 136 13.61 -3.20 12.47
CA LEU A 136 14.05 -3.67 11.15
C LEU A 136 15.58 -3.66 11.13
N SER A 137 16.14 -4.87 11.11
CA SER A 137 17.59 -5.09 11.04
C SER A 137 18.23 -4.59 9.72
N PRO A 138 19.56 -4.34 9.72
CA PRO A 138 20.33 -4.02 8.50
C PRO A 138 20.04 -4.95 7.32
N GLY A 139 19.69 -4.35 6.18
CA GLY A 139 19.37 -5.07 4.95
C GLY A 139 17.92 -5.51 4.81
N THR A 140 17.07 -5.30 5.82
CA THR A 140 15.61 -5.51 5.68
C THR A 140 15.06 -4.58 4.60
N HIS A 141 14.14 -5.11 3.80
CA HIS A 141 13.60 -4.39 2.65
C HIS A 141 12.18 -4.77 2.28
N ASN A 142 11.55 -3.92 1.47
CA ASN A 142 10.20 -4.15 0.96
C ASN A 142 9.19 -4.30 2.11
N VAL A 143 9.10 -3.30 2.97
CA VAL A 143 8.24 -3.32 4.16
C VAL A 143 7.25 -2.15 4.14
N ILE A 144 6.00 -2.45 4.45
CA ILE A 144 4.92 -1.47 4.65
C ILE A 144 4.45 -1.61 6.10
N ILE A 145 4.50 -0.52 6.88
CA ILE A 145 3.86 -0.45 8.20
C ILE A 145 2.80 0.65 8.13
N ARG A 146 1.54 0.26 8.25
CA ARG A 146 0.41 1.15 8.02
C ARG A 146 -0.67 1.09 9.07
N ASN A 147 -1.34 2.24 9.27
CA ASN A 147 -2.64 2.29 9.92
C ASN A 147 -2.65 1.80 11.39
N LEU A 148 -1.51 1.82 12.07
CA LEU A 148 -1.37 1.41 13.47
C LEU A 148 -1.35 2.60 14.41
N THR A 149 -1.81 2.40 15.65
CA THR A 149 -1.41 3.25 16.78
C THR A 149 -0.25 2.60 17.52
N ILE A 150 0.91 3.25 17.57
CA ILE A 150 2.13 2.77 18.24
C ILE A 150 2.41 3.72 19.41
N ARG A 151 2.30 3.23 20.65
CA ARG A 151 2.24 4.13 21.80
C ARG A 151 2.81 3.57 23.10
N ASP A 152 3.10 4.50 23.99
CA ASP A 152 3.23 4.28 25.43
C ASP A 152 4.44 3.46 25.90
N SER A 153 5.54 3.48 25.16
CA SER A 153 6.83 3.00 25.66
C SER A 153 7.58 4.05 26.49
N ALA A 154 7.04 5.27 26.65
CA ALA A 154 7.63 6.30 27.51
C ALA A 154 7.75 5.86 28.98
N VAL A 155 8.87 6.22 29.61
CA VAL A 155 9.17 5.94 31.01
C VAL A 155 8.84 7.16 31.87
N GLU A 156 8.01 6.97 32.89
CA GLU A 156 7.60 8.06 33.78
C GLU A 156 8.82 8.70 34.48
N GLY A 157 8.88 10.04 34.44
CA GLY A 157 9.99 10.80 35.01
C GLY A 157 11.26 10.85 34.16
N ASP A 158 11.33 10.11 33.05
CA ASP A 158 12.46 10.13 32.12
C ASP A 158 12.03 10.73 30.76
N TRP A 159 11.95 12.06 30.68
CA TRP A 159 11.55 12.75 29.44
C TRP A 159 12.62 12.70 28.34
N ASP A 160 13.90 12.58 28.71
CA ASP A 160 15.00 12.54 27.74
C ASP A 160 15.29 11.12 27.25
N CYS A 161 14.89 10.10 28.00
CA CYS A 161 14.99 8.68 27.64
C CYS A 161 16.36 8.32 27.07
N LYS A 162 17.42 8.62 27.81
CA LYS A 162 18.80 8.30 27.42
C LYS A 162 19.28 6.95 27.90
N GLY A 163 18.57 6.37 28.88
CA GLY A 163 18.90 5.06 29.46
C GLY A 163 18.21 3.89 28.77
N THR A 164 17.30 4.13 27.83
CA THR A 164 16.56 3.11 27.09
C THR A 164 16.54 3.46 25.60
N ASP A 165 16.42 2.44 24.76
CA ASP A 165 16.35 2.54 23.30
C ASP A 165 14.95 2.10 22.83
N PHE A 166 13.90 2.51 23.58
CA PHE A 166 12.53 2.12 23.28
C PHE A 166 11.95 3.05 22.23
N ASP A 167 12.18 2.71 20.97
CA ASP A 167 11.61 3.39 19.83
C ASP A 167 10.17 2.93 19.54
N GLY A 168 9.45 3.66 18.69
CA GLY A 168 8.18 3.18 18.13
C GLY A 168 8.45 2.26 16.93
N ILE A 169 9.28 2.74 16.01
CA ILE A 169 9.87 1.96 14.92
C ILE A 169 11.32 2.36 14.80
N GLN A 170 12.22 1.38 14.85
CA GLN A 170 13.63 1.56 14.59
C GLN A 170 14.03 0.76 13.35
N MET A 171 14.78 1.37 12.46
CA MET A 171 15.27 0.69 11.26
C MET A 171 16.67 1.17 10.90
N ASP A 172 17.53 0.22 10.54
CA ASP A 172 18.93 0.48 10.21
C ASP A 172 19.22 -0.01 8.79
N THR A 173 19.83 0.82 7.93
CA THR A 173 20.29 0.39 6.58
C THR A 173 19.23 -0.43 5.81
N VAL A 174 17.98 0.02 5.85
CA VAL A 174 16.87 -0.63 5.14
C VAL A 174 16.72 -0.08 3.73
N HIS A 175 15.97 -0.77 2.87
CA HIS A 175 15.53 -0.14 1.63
C HIS A 175 14.13 -0.49 1.20
N HIS A 176 13.46 0.43 0.49
CA HIS A 176 12.09 0.25 0.01
C HIS A 176 11.13 0.02 1.19
N VAL A 177 10.95 1.07 2.00
CA VAL A 177 10.09 1.04 3.19
C VAL A 177 9.06 2.17 3.13
N TRP A 178 7.81 1.85 3.45
CA TRP A 178 6.70 2.80 3.51
C TRP A 178 6.02 2.78 4.88
N ILE A 179 6.10 3.92 5.59
CA ILE A 179 5.49 4.13 6.89
C ILE A 179 4.32 5.09 6.72
N ASP A 180 3.08 4.60 6.80
CA ASP A 180 1.93 5.40 6.36
C ASP A 180 0.66 5.30 7.22
N HIS A 181 -0.02 6.42 7.44
CA HIS A 181 -1.25 6.49 8.26
C HIS A 181 -1.11 5.92 9.68
N ASN A 182 0.08 5.91 10.26
CA ASN A 182 0.27 5.49 11.66
C ASN A 182 0.06 6.67 12.61
N ARG A 183 -0.21 6.38 13.88
CA ARG A 183 -0.20 7.34 14.99
C ARG A 183 0.84 6.91 16.00
N PHE A 184 1.74 7.81 16.35
CA PHE A 184 2.78 7.63 17.36
C PHE A 184 2.52 8.57 18.54
N SER A 185 2.61 8.07 19.76
CA SER A 185 2.47 8.91 20.96
C SER A 185 3.16 8.34 22.18
N ARG A 186 3.82 9.19 22.98
CA ARG A 186 4.42 8.81 24.27
C ARG A 186 5.38 7.61 24.15
N ILE A 187 6.36 7.74 23.28
CA ILE A 187 7.45 6.79 23.06
C ILE A 187 8.70 7.29 23.79
N CYS A 188 9.52 6.40 24.34
CA CYS A 188 10.66 6.83 25.15
C CYS A 188 11.74 7.53 24.29
N ASP A 189 12.40 6.82 23.38
CA ASP A 189 13.42 7.43 22.51
C ASP A 189 12.76 8.04 21.25
N GLY A 190 13.02 7.51 20.06
CA GLY A 190 12.47 7.99 18.80
C GLY A 190 11.09 7.40 18.51
N GLN A 191 10.11 8.22 18.15
CA GLN A 191 8.86 7.69 17.60
C GLN A 191 9.12 6.91 16.30
N LEU A 192 10.05 7.40 15.50
CA LEU A 192 10.54 6.75 14.28
C LEU A 192 12.02 7.10 14.07
N ASP A 193 12.91 6.13 14.14
CA ASP A 193 14.32 6.32 13.87
C ASP A 193 14.75 5.50 12.64
N ILE A 194 15.17 6.22 11.58
CA ILE A 194 15.61 5.67 10.29
C ILE A 194 17.11 5.90 10.15
N ARG A 195 17.90 4.94 10.61
CA ARG A 195 19.32 5.14 10.83
C ARG A 195 20.17 4.54 9.71
N LYS A 196 21.43 4.95 9.72
CA LYS A 196 22.50 4.52 8.83
C LYS A 196 22.12 4.75 7.37
N ASN A 197 22.41 3.78 6.51
CA ASN A 197 22.37 3.94 5.05
C ASN A 197 21.02 3.48 4.49
N SER A 198 19.92 4.10 4.94
CA SER A 198 18.56 3.68 4.58
C SER A 198 18.08 4.37 3.29
N GLU A 199 17.65 3.61 2.29
CA GLU A 199 17.35 4.14 0.94
C GLU A 199 15.90 3.86 0.53
N TYR A 200 15.34 4.66 -0.39
CA TYR A 200 13.99 4.45 -0.92
C TYR A 200 12.91 4.41 0.18
N VAL A 201 12.91 5.41 1.07
CA VAL A 201 11.96 5.46 2.19
C VAL A 201 10.90 6.55 1.98
N THR A 202 9.66 6.26 2.34
CA THR A 202 8.57 7.26 2.37
C THR A 202 7.81 7.16 3.69
N VAL A 203 7.61 8.31 4.31
CA VAL A 203 6.87 8.47 5.57
C VAL A 203 5.74 9.43 5.31
N SER A 204 4.52 8.91 5.16
CA SER A 204 3.39 9.71 4.69
C SER A 204 2.16 9.62 5.58
N HIS A 205 1.41 10.71 5.72
CA HIS A 205 0.12 10.70 6.42
C HIS A 205 0.17 10.18 7.87
N ASN A 206 1.30 10.23 8.58
CA ASN A 206 1.37 9.80 9.98
C ASN A 206 0.99 10.93 10.95
N ARG A 207 0.64 10.58 12.18
CA ARG A 207 0.53 11.50 13.32
C ARG A 207 1.63 11.22 14.32
N PHE A 208 2.40 12.23 14.66
CA PHE A 208 3.44 12.20 15.67
C PHE A 208 3.02 13.14 16.80
N GLU A 209 2.77 12.59 17.98
CA GLU A 209 2.15 13.31 19.09
C GLU A 209 2.96 13.20 20.38
N ASP A 210 3.04 14.29 21.14
CA ASP A 210 3.44 14.31 22.55
C ASP A 210 4.74 13.54 22.87
N ASN A 211 5.84 13.93 22.21
CA ASN A 211 7.15 13.28 22.33
C ASN A 211 8.32 14.27 22.40
N ASN A 212 9.41 13.87 23.05
CA ASN A 212 10.65 14.62 23.02
C ASN A 212 11.35 14.45 21.66
N LYS A 213 11.89 13.25 21.44
CA LYS A 213 12.65 12.86 20.24
C LYS A 213 11.67 12.19 19.27
N THR A 214 11.34 12.86 18.18
CA THR A 214 10.23 12.39 17.33
C THR A 214 10.70 11.51 16.18
N PHE A 215 11.43 12.08 15.24
CA PHE A 215 11.75 11.46 13.97
C PHE A 215 13.21 11.73 13.59
N GLY A 216 14.07 10.74 13.88
CA GLY A 216 15.47 10.73 13.54
C GLY A 216 15.78 10.11 12.18
N VAL A 217 16.70 10.71 11.44
CA VAL A 217 17.24 10.12 10.21
C VAL A 217 18.76 10.27 10.16
N GLY A 218 19.50 9.21 9.83
CA GLY A 218 20.96 9.26 9.63
C GLY A 218 21.79 8.56 10.71
N TRP A 219 22.74 9.24 11.36
CA TRP A 219 23.76 8.63 12.25
C TRP A 219 24.78 7.73 11.55
N THR A 220 25.23 8.19 10.39
CA THR A 220 26.32 7.58 9.61
C THR A 220 27.15 8.70 9.01
N ALA A 221 28.41 8.44 8.67
CA ALA A 221 29.23 9.39 7.92
C ALA A 221 28.89 9.40 6.41
N ASP A 222 28.20 8.36 5.93
CA ASP A 222 27.84 8.22 4.52
C ASP A 222 26.66 9.11 4.15
N VAL A 223 26.74 9.79 2.99
CA VAL A 223 25.66 10.61 2.45
C VAL A 223 24.85 9.80 1.42
N ARG A 224 24.02 8.87 1.91
CA ARG A 224 23.26 7.92 1.06
C ARG A 224 21.75 7.99 1.20
N THR A 225 21.27 8.33 2.39
CA THR A 225 19.84 8.18 2.71
C THR A 225 18.94 8.97 1.78
N GLN A 226 17.85 8.34 1.31
CA GLN A 226 16.87 8.93 0.40
C GLN A 226 15.48 8.80 1.03
N ILE A 227 14.86 9.94 1.35
CA ILE A 227 13.62 9.94 2.11
C ILE A 227 12.61 10.99 1.63
N THR A 228 11.35 10.56 1.55
CA THR A 228 10.19 11.42 1.34
C THR A 228 9.38 11.49 2.64
N VAL A 229 9.00 12.69 3.06
CA VAL A 229 8.20 12.91 4.26
C VAL A 229 7.05 13.84 3.91
N ASP A 230 5.81 13.36 3.89
CA ASP A 230 4.68 14.20 3.47
C ASP A 230 3.35 13.96 4.18
N HIS A 231 2.53 15.00 4.25
CA HIS A 231 1.21 14.96 4.88
C HIS A 231 1.22 14.44 6.33
N ASN A 232 2.36 14.47 7.01
CA ASN A 232 2.46 14.10 8.41
C ASN A 232 2.03 15.27 9.30
N TRP A 233 1.47 14.94 10.46
CA TRP A 233 1.13 15.90 11.48
C TRP A 233 2.00 15.69 12.72
N PHE A 234 2.87 16.65 13.00
CA PHE A 234 3.65 16.71 14.23
C PHE A 234 2.97 17.68 15.19
N ARG A 235 2.54 17.20 16.36
CA ARG A 235 1.80 18.00 17.35
C ARG A 235 2.29 17.73 18.76
N GLY A 236 2.60 18.76 19.53
CA GLY A 236 3.07 18.54 20.91
C GLY A 236 4.43 17.88 20.97
N THR A 237 5.20 17.91 19.87
CA THR A 237 6.52 17.32 19.79
C THR A 237 7.59 18.38 20.07
N LYS A 238 8.71 18.00 20.72
CA LYS A 238 9.77 18.95 21.08
C LYS A 238 10.78 19.12 19.94
N GLN A 239 11.36 18.01 19.49
CA GLN A 239 12.46 18.00 18.51
C GLN A 239 12.42 16.82 17.55
N ARG A 240 13.31 16.90 16.55
CA ARG A 240 13.48 15.92 15.48
C ARG A 240 12.19 15.78 14.66
N ASN A 241 11.72 16.84 14.02
CA ASN A 241 10.42 16.82 13.32
C ASN A 241 10.48 16.87 11.77
N PRO A 242 11.41 16.23 11.01
CA PRO A 242 12.52 15.36 11.41
C PRO A 242 13.86 16.09 11.68
N SER A 243 14.80 15.39 12.32
CA SER A 243 16.23 15.71 12.31
C SER A 243 16.93 14.77 11.35
N VAL A 244 17.48 15.31 10.25
CA VAL A 244 18.01 14.52 9.14
C VAL A 244 19.49 14.78 8.97
N ASP A 245 20.30 13.74 9.19
CA ASP A 245 21.75 13.78 9.12
C ASP A 245 22.27 12.93 7.95
N ASN A 246 23.23 13.50 7.20
CA ASN A 246 23.88 12.86 6.05
C ASN A 246 22.92 12.13 5.08
N ALA A 247 21.80 12.74 4.71
CA ALA A 247 20.93 12.21 3.66
C ALA A 247 21.34 12.74 2.28
N ALA A 248 21.48 11.84 1.29
CA ALA A 248 21.66 12.24 -0.10
C ALA A 248 20.51 13.14 -0.55
N TYR A 249 19.28 12.76 -0.19
CA TYR A 249 18.05 13.48 -0.56
C TYR A 249 17.00 13.37 0.55
N ALA A 250 16.54 14.52 1.06
CA ALA A 250 15.41 14.61 1.97
C ALA A 250 14.35 15.55 1.39
N HIS A 251 13.22 15.01 0.94
CA HIS A 251 12.11 15.78 0.41
C HIS A 251 10.95 15.79 1.40
N LEU A 252 10.64 16.98 1.93
CA LEU A 252 9.58 17.19 2.90
C LEU A 252 8.50 18.07 2.26
N TYR A 253 7.26 17.61 2.16
CA TYR A 253 6.20 18.47 1.63
C TYR A 253 4.84 18.29 2.30
N ASN A 254 4.06 19.37 2.34
CA ASN A 254 2.71 19.36 2.92
C ASN A 254 2.61 18.78 4.35
N ASN A 255 3.66 18.90 5.16
CA ASN A 255 3.62 18.51 6.57
C ASN A 255 3.06 19.64 7.43
N TYR A 256 2.44 19.30 8.55
CA TYR A 256 1.97 20.28 9.54
C TYR A 256 2.71 20.09 10.86
N LEU A 257 3.38 21.12 11.32
CA LEU A 257 3.98 21.16 12.65
C LEU A 257 3.21 22.16 13.49
N THR A 258 2.73 21.75 14.67
CA THR A 258 1.94 22.64 15.54
C THR A 258 2.14 22.40 17.03
N ALA A 259 1.95 23.45 17.82
CA ALA A 259 1.94 23.38 19.28
C ALA A 259 3.19 22.68 19.82
N GLN A 260 4.37 23.19 19.44
CA GLN A 260 5.63 22.56 19.78
C GLN A 260 5.83 22.49 21.30
N ALA A 261 6.31 21.35 21.80
CA ALA A 261 6.58 21.19 23.22
C ALA A 261 7.85 21.96 23.64
N ASP A 262 7.84 22.46 24.88
CA ASP A 262 8.94 23.20 25.49
C ASP A 262 9.52 24.34 24.60
N PRO A 263 8.68 25.29 24.14
CA PRO A 263 9.08 26.37 23.22
C PRO A 263 10.00 27.44 23.86
N GLY A 264 10.44 27.21 25.10
CA GLY A 264 11.40 28.05 25.81
C GLY A 264 12.84 27.54 25.72
N ASP A 265 13.06 26.29 25.29
CA ASP A 265 14.39 25.71 25.13
C ASP A 265 15.03 26.20 23.81
N PRO A 266 16.13 26.99 23.88
CA PRO A 266 16.73 27.60 22.71
C PRO A 266 17.60 26.63 21.89
N VAL A 267 17.87 25.43 22.39
CA VAL A 267 18.84 24.50 21.78
C VAL A 267 18.14 23.27 21.23
N TRP A 268 17.28 22.65 22.04
CA TRP A 268 16.73 21.33 21.74
C TRP A 268 15.24 21.33 21.41
N THR A 269 14.68 22.49 21.05
CA THR A 269 13.33 22.62 20.52
C THR A 269 13.38 23.15 19.09
N TYR A 270 13.07 22.31 18.10
CA TYR A 270 13.11 22.67 16.68
C TYR A 270 12.15 21.84 15.82
N GLY A 271 11.77 22.39 14.67
CA GLY A 271 11.01 21.72 13.63
C GLY A 271 11.90 20.78 12.80
N ASN A 272 12.21 21.18 11.57
CA ASN A 272 13.08 20.42 10.68
C ASN A 272 14.54 20.82 10.84
N TRP A 273 15.46 19.86 10.91
CA TRP A 273 16.89 20.15 10.91
C TRP A 273 17.61 19.36 9.82
N SER A 274 18.19 20.07 8.84
CA SER A 274 19.12 19.52 7.85
C SER A 274 20.55 19.54 8.42
N ARG A 275 21.14 18.37 8.65
CA ARG A 275 22.42 18.19 9.34
C ARG A 275 23.47 17.53 8.46
N GLY A 276 24.73 17.70 8.83
CA GLY A 276 25.85 17.06 8.12
C GLY A 276 25.90 17.49 6.65
N GLY A 277 26.01 16.53 5.73
CA GLY A 277 25.98 16.73 4.28
C GLY A 277 24.58 16.61 3.65
N THR A 278 23.51 16.74 4.44
CA THR A 278 22.13 16.55 3.94
C THR A 278 21.76 17.57 2.86
N ARG A 279 21.09 17.11 1.79
CA ARG A 279 20.39 17.99 0.85
C ARG A 279 18.88 17.91 1.08
N MET A 280 18.30 18.96 1.66
CA MET A 280 16.89 19.00 2.04
C MET A 280 16.06 19.98 1.20
N VAL A 281 14.88 19.55 0.77
CA VAL A 281 13.87 20.39 0.13
C VAL A 281 12.59 20.36 0.95
N ILE A 282 12.06 21.53 1.31
CA ILE A 282 10.80 21.72 2.04
C ILE A 282 9.81 22.46 1.15
N GLU A 283 8.65 21.87 0.87
CA GLU A 283 7.62 22.47 0.00
C GLU A 283 6.23 22.49 0.62
N ASN A 284 5.57 23.64 0.61
CA ASN A 284 4.18 23.82 1.02
C ASN A 284 3.81 23.19 2.40
N SER A 285 4.74 23.12 3.34
CA SER A 285 4.45 22.72 4.71
C SER A 285 3.79 23.86 5.50
N TYR A 286 3.20 23.57 6.65
CA TYR A 286 2.59 24.55 7.53
C TYR A 286 3.19 24.45 8.92
N TYR A 287 3.63 25.58 9.47
CA TYR A 287 4.20 25.66 10.82
C TYR A 287 3.38 26.64 11.65
N GLU A 288 2.90 26.19 12.80
CA GLU A 288 2.07 26.97 13.72
C GLU A 288 2.57 26.85 15.15
N ASP A 289 2.98 27.94 15.79
CA ASP A 289 3.52 27.90 17.16
C ASP A 289 4.77 26.99 17.24
N VAL A 290 5.72 27.21 16.32
CA VAL A 290 6.96 26.44 16.19
C VAL A 290 8.17 27.36 16.27
N GLN A 291 9.06 27.06 17.20
CA GLN A 291 10.41 27.61 17.31
C GLN A 291 11.36 26.82 16.39
N HIS A 292 12.25 27.53 15.69
CA HIS A 292 13.16 26.96 14.68
C HIS A 292 12.43 26.05 13.68
N PRO A 293 11.40 26.54 12.95
CA PRO A 293 10.59 25.69 12.06
C PRO A 293 11.42 24.91 11.06
N TYR A 294 12.50 25.50 10.53
CA TYR A 294 13.48 24.79 9.73
C TYR A 294 14.86 25.43 9.87
N GLN A 295 15.87 24.57 9.98
CA GLN A 295 17.24 25.00 10.20
C GLN A 295 18.28 24.06 9.56
N ALA A 296 19.48 24.57 9.30
CA ALA A 296 20.53 23.83 8.61
C ALA A 296 21.93 24.00 9.22
N ASP A 297 22.71 22.91 9.26
CA ASP A 297 24.15 22.96 9.58
C ASP A 297 24.92 23.71 8.50
N ALA A 298 26.12 24.20 8.84
CA ALA A 298 26.99 24.92 7.90
C ALA A 298 27.35 24.10 6.65
N THR A 299 27.44 22.78 6.81
CA THR A 299 27.80 21.81 5.78
C THR A 299 26.61 21.25 5.00
N ALA A 300 25.38 21.56 5.42
CA ALA A 300 24.16 21.03 4.84
C ALA A 300 23.53 22.01 3.85
N GLU A 301 22.62 21.50 3.01
CA GLU A 301 21.76 22.28 2.15
C GLU A 301 20.29 22.16 2.60
N LEU A 302 19.55 23.26 2.49
CA LEU A 302 18.13 23.34 2.79
C LEU A 302 17.50 24.41 1.91
N VAL A 303 16.56 24.02 1.06
CA VAL A 303 15.73 24.93 0.29
C VAL A 303 14.28 24.81 0.74
N GLN A 304 13.66 25.94 1.08
CA GLN A 304 12.24 26.00 1.45
C GLN A 304 11.44 26.82 0.43
N ARG A 305 10.25 26.33 0.04
CA ARG A 305 9.35 27.00 -0.92
C ARG A 305 7.89 26.85 -0.50
N GLY A 306 7.12 27.94 -0.55
CA GLY A 306 5.65 27.91 -0.45
C GLY A 306 5.02 27.52 0.89
N SER A 307 5.82 27.24 1.93
CA SER A 307 5.32 26.97 3.29
C SER A 307 4.66 28.18 3.94
N VAL A 308 3.70 27.93 4.83
CA VAL A 308 3.08 28.97 5.67
C VAL A 308 3.66 28.91 7.08
N LEU A 309 4.02 30.07 7.61
CA LEU A 309 4.54 30.27 8.95
C LEU A 309 3.54 31.10 9.76
N LYS A 310 3.05 30.56 10.86
CA LYS A 310 2.13 31.23 11.78
C LYS A 310 2.71 31.18 13.19
N ASN A 311 2.96 32.35 13.77
CA ASN A 311 3.51 32.46 15.13
C ASN A 311 4.78 31.60 15.34
N THR A 312 5.72 31.68 14.39
CA THR A 312 7.01 30.99 14.50
C THR A 312 8.10 31.93 14.98
N SER A 313 9.15 31.36 15.58
CA SER A 313 10.29 32.11 16.12
C SER A 313 11.61 31.36 15.86
N GLY A 314 12.75 31.94 16.20
CA GLY A 314 14.05 31.31 16.00
C GLY A 314 14.48 31.22 14.53
N ARG A 315 15.13 30.11 14.17
CA ARG A 315 15.79 29.94 12.86
C ARG A 315 14.82 29.58 11.74
N HIS A 316 15.09 30.17 10.58
CA HIS A 316 14.31 30.03 9.35
C HIS A 316 15.28 29.95 8.18
N ASP A 317 16.15 28.95 8.20
CA ASP A 317 17.30 28.97 7.30
C ASP A 317 16.93 28.57 5.87
N THR A 318 17.76 29.02 4.94
CA THR A 318 17.82 28.48 3.58
C THR A 318 19.28 28.57 3.14
N ARG A 319 19.82 27.48 2.59
CA ARG A 319 21.23 27.33 2.23
C ARG A 319 21.40 26.39 1.04
N GLY A 320 22.30 26.72 0.13
CA GLY A 320 22.64 25.87 -1.01
C GLY A 320 21.51 25.75 -2.03
N ALA A 321 21.64 24.78 -2.93
CA ALA A 321 20.65 24.51 -3.98
C ALA A 321 19.74 23.32 -3.66
N ALA A 322 20.12 22.48 -2.68
CA ALA A 322 19.54 21.17 -2.41
C ALA A 322 19.50 20.35 -3.71
N PHE A 323 18.33 19.85 -4.11
CA PHE A 323 18.10 19.06 -5.32
C PHE A 323 16.70 19.36 -5.88
N ASP A 324 16.34 18.84 -7.06
CA ASP A 324 14.96 18.87 -7.54
C ASP A 324 14.29 17.50 -7.33
N PRO A 325 13.28 17.38 -6.45
CA PRO A 325 12.58 16.11 -6.24
C PRO A 325 11.88 15.59 -7.51
N ARG A 326 11.53 16.46 -8.46
CA ARG A 326 10.87 16.06 -9.72
C ARG A 326 11.77 15.29 -10.67
N ASP A 327 13.09 15.36 -10.47
CA ASP A 327 14.04 14.51 -11.21
C ASP A 327 13.91 13.02 -10.82
N PHE A 328 13.27 12.73 -9.69
CA PHE A 328 13.15 11.37 -9.14
C PHE A 328 11.74 10.80 -9.29
N TYR A 329 10.71 11.53 -8.89
CA TYR A 329 9.32 11.05 -8.93
C TYR A 329 8.30 12.18 -9.14
N ALA A 330 7.13 11.81 -9.65
CA ALA A 330 6.00 12.73 -9.74
C ALA A 330 5.31 12.90 -8.38
N TYR A 331 4.91 14.13 -8.07
CA TYR A 331 4.12 14.46 -6.88
C TYR A 331 3.28 15.72 -7.13
N ARG A 332 2.25 15.89 -6.31
CA ARG A 332 1.39 17.08 -6.32
C ARG A 332 1.46 17.76 -4.96
N LEU A 333 1.73 19.06 -4.98
CA LEU A 333 1.65 19.89 -3.80
C LEU A 333 0.21 20.34 -3.57
N ASP A 334 -0.35 20.05 -2.40
CA ASP A 334 -1.53 20.77 -1.93
C ASP A 334 -1.15 22.21 -1.55
N PRO A 335 -2.09 23.17 -1.63
CA PRO A 335 -1.83 24.53 -1.15
C PRO A 335 -1.48 24.50 0.34
N ALA A 336 -0.38 25.12 0.73
CA ALA A 336 0.09 25.10 2.13
C ALA A 336 -0.99 25.50 3.15
N ARG A 337 -1.81 26.51 2.84
CA ARG A 337 -2.94 26.93 3.70
C ARG A 337 -4.01 25.86 3.94
N ALA A 338 -4.13 24.87 3.06
CA ALA A 338 -5.08 23.76 3.19
C ALA A 338 -4.50 22.61 4.03
N VAL A 339 -3.18 22.56 4.20
CA VAL A 339 -2.48 21.46 4.88
C VAL A 339 -3.03 21.19 6.29
N PRO A 340 -3.25 22.19 7.18
CA PRO A 340 -3.79 21.91 8.50
C PRO A 340 -5.13 21.16 8.47
N ALA A 341 -6.04 21.52 7.56
CA ALA A 341 -7.33 20.85 7.43
C ALA A 341 -7.19 19.44 6.83
N LEU A 342 -6.31 19.29 5.84
CA LEU A 342 -6.07 18.01 5.18
C LEU A 342 -5.45 17.00 6.15
N VAL A 343 -4.36 17.35 6.84
CA VAL A 343 -3.67 16.39 7.71
C VAL A 343 -4.51 16.08 8.95
N ARG A 344 -5.22 17.05 9.55
CA ARG A 344 -6.13 16.79 10.68
C ARG A 344 -7.20 15.75 10.35
N ARG A 345 -7.59 15.65 9.08
CA ARG A 345 -8.60 14.70 8.60
C ARG A 345 -8.00 13.38 8.14
N PHE A 346 -6.90 13.43 7.40
CA PHE A 346 -6.41 12.30 6.61
C PHE A 346 -5.07 11.74 7.10
N SER A 347 -4.45 12.25 8.16
CA SER A 347 -3.30 11.58 8.77
C SER A 347 -3.75 10.66 9.91
N GLY A 348 -2.92 9.68 10.25
CA GLY A 348 -3.16 8.66 11.27
C GLY A 348 -4.17 7.59 10.83
N PRO A 349 -4.52 6.66 11.72
CA PRO A 349 -5.35 5.52 11.36
C PRO A 349 -6.71 5.92 10.76
N GLN A 350 -7.14 5.21 9.71
CA GLN A 350 -8.37 5.43 8.96
C GLN A 350 -9.27 4.20 9.03
N GLN A 351 -10.57 4.42 9.19
CA GLN A 351 -11.57 3.34 9.28
C GLN A 351 -11.59 2.40 8.06
N GLY A 352 -11.19 2.91 6.88
CA GLY A 352 -11.23 2.17 5.62
C GLY A 352 -9.96 1.39 5.28
N ILE A 353 -8.88 1.49 6.06
CA ILE A 353 -7.61 0.80 5.78
C ILE A 353 -7.52 -0.49 6.62
N GLY A 354 -6.94 -1.56 6.05
CA GLY A 354 -6.75 -2.85 6.73
C GLY A 354 -8.05 -3.64 7.02
N VAL A 355 -9.20 -3.12 6.58
CA VAL A 355 -10.49 -3.82 6.64
C VAL A 355 -10.68 -4.69 5.40
N VAL A 356 -11.06 -5.94 5.61
CA VAL A 356 -11.74 -6.69 4.56
C VAL A 356 -13.14 -6.14 4.53
N ARG A 357 -13.51 -5.42 3.47
CA ARG A 357 -14.87 -4.89 3.35
C ARG A 357 -15.84 -6.06 3.22
N GLY A 358 -16.46 -6.46 4.32
CA GLY A 358 -17.71 -7.21 4.28
C GLY A 358 -18.79 -6.27 3.76
N GLY A 359 -19.18 -6.42 2.51
CA GLY A 359 -20.20 -5.59 1.87
C GLY A 359 -19.90 -5.13 0.44
N ASP A 360 -18.69 -5.32 -0.07
CA ASP A 360 -18.41 -5.18 -1.51
C ASP A 360 -18.45 -6.57 -2.18
N ASP A 361 -19.59 -7.25 -2.09
CA ASP A 361 -19.90 -8.49 -2.83
C ASP A 361 -20.22 -8.19 -4.32
N GLY A 362 -19.85 -6.99 -4.79
CA GLY A 362 -19.91 -6.59 -6.18
C GLY A 362 -18.79 -7.24 -6.98
N PRO A 363 -19.05 -7.70 -8.21
CA PRO A 363 -18.02 -8.28 -9.05
C PRO A 363 -16.86 -7.30 -9.31
N VAL A 364 -15.64 -7.67 -8.93
CA VAL A 364 -14.40 -7.00 -9.33
C VAL A 364 -14.05 -7.45 -10.73
N THR A 365 -14.25 -6.59 -11.73
CA THR A 365 -13.96 -6.93 -13.13
C THR A 365 -12.48 -6.73 -13.43
N THR A 366 -11.80 -7.77 -13.88
CA THR A 366 -10.40 -7.71 -14.33
C THR A 366 -10.37 -7.70 -15.85
N ALA A 367 -9.90 -6.60 -16.43
CA ALA A 367 -9.73 -6.47 -17.88
C ALA A 367 -8.57 -7.34 -18.37
N VAL A 368 -8.81 -8.18 -19.37
CA VAL A 368 -7.82 -9.04 -20.02
C VAL A 368 -7.59 -8.49 -21.43
N ALA A 369 -6.36 -8.04 -21.69
CA ALA A 369 -5.98 -7.44 -22.97
C ALA A 369 -6.15 -8.42 -24.15
N PRO A 370 -6.31 -7.94 -25.39
CA PRO A 370 -6.39 -8.79 -26.56
C PRO A 370 -5.13 -9.64 -26.76
N GLY A 371 -5.28 -10.92 -27.08
CA GLY A 371 -4.21 -11.89 -27.29
C GLY A 371 -4.48 -13.26 -26.66
N THR A 372 -3.54 -14.20 -26.81
CA THR A 372 -3.60 -15.52 -26.15
C THR A 372 -2.80 -15.50 -24.85
N CYS A 373 -3.50 -15.57 -23.71
CA CYS A 373 -2.91 -15.67 -22.39
C CYS A 373 -2.67 -17.13 -22.02
N ARG A 374 -1.41 -17.53 -21.83
CA ARG A 374 -1.07 -18.89 -21.36
C ARG A 374 -0.98 -18.98 -19.84
N ALA A 375 -2.13 -19.03 -19.18
CA ALA A 375 -2.22 -19.11 -17.71
C ALA A 375 -3.41 -20.00 -17.30
N GLY A 376 -3.22 -20.83 -16.29
CA GLY A 376 -4.29 -21.56 -15.60
C GLY A 376 -4.57 -20.93 -14.23
N GLY A 377 -5.77 -21.15 -13.69
CA GLY A 377 -6.18 -20.55 -12.42
C GLY A 377 -7.06 -21.47 -11.58
N HIS A 378 -6.88 -21.43 -10.27
CA HIS A 378 -7.77 -22.06 -9.30
C HIS A 378 -8.37 -20.98 -8.39
N ARG A 379 -9.70 -20.89 -8.35
CA ARG A 379 -10.43 -19.99 -7.46
C ARG A 379 -11.01 -20.78 -6.27
N PRO A 380 -10.45 -20.67 -5.06
CA PRO A 380 -11.00 -21.30 -3.86
C PRO A 380 -12.31 -20.65 -3.42
N ALA A 381 -13.12 -21.37 -2.63
CA ALA A 381 -14.50 -21.01 -2.28
C ALA A 381 -14.67 -19.69 -1.50
N ASN A 382 -13.59 -19.16 -0.90
CA ASN A 382 -13.62 -18.01 0.00
C ASN A 382 -13.05 -16.71 -0.60
N GLU A 383 -12.91 -16.63 -1.92
CA GLU A 383 -12.34 -15.46 -2.61
C GLU A 383 -13.41 -14.49 -3.20
N PRO A 384 -13.09 -13.18 -3.29
CA PRO A 384 -13.98 -12.16 -3.86
C PRO A 384 -14.46 -12.50 -5.28
N LYS A 385 -15.62 -11.96 -5.70
CA LYS A 385 -16.22 -12.17 -7.02
C LYS A 385 -15.36 -11.52 -8.13
N ILE A 386 -14.33 -12.20 -8.60
CA ILE A 386 -13.50 -11.73 -9.73
C ILE A 386 -14.20 -12.10 -11.05
N VAL A 387 -14.40 -11.11 -11.92
CA VAL A 387 -14.99 -11.26 -13.28
C VAL A 387 -13.92 -10.97 -14.32
N PRO A 388 -13.26 -11.98 -14.90
CA PRO A 388 -12.37 -11.74 -16.02
C PRO A 388 -13.19 -11.31 -17.24
N GLN A 389 -12.82 -10.18 -17.86
CA GLN A 389 -13.48 -9.62 -19.05
C GLN A 389 -12.46 -9.36 -20.17
N GLY A 390 -12.69 -9.93 -21.34
CA GLY A 390 -11.87 -9.69 -22.53
C GLY A 390 -12.13 -8.28 -23.07
N THR A 391 -11.08 -7.56 -23.46
CA THR A 391 -11.21 -6.20 -24.04
C THR A 391 -11.05 -6.19 -25.56
N GLY A 392 -11.16 -7.37 -26.20
CA GLY A 392 -11.18 -7.52 -27.65
C GLY A 392 -12.38 -6.84 -28.32
N GLN A 393 -12.32 -6.65 -29.64
CA GLN A 393 -13.45 -6.15 -30.44
C GLN A 393 -14.67 -7.11 -30.38
N ASP A 394 -14.39 -8.39 -30.16
CA ASP A 394 -15.34 -9.46 -29.88
C ASP A 394 -14.65 -10.52 -29.00
N ARG A 395 -15.40 -11.52 -28.56
CA ARG A 395 -14.89 -12.60 -27.70
C ARG A 395 -13.65 -13.33 -28.26
N SER A 396 -13.43 -13.37 -29.57
CA SER A 396 -12.24 -14.05 -30.15
C SER A 396 -10.95 -13.27 -29.92
N GLY A 397 -11.04 -12.00 -29.53
CA GLY A 397 -9.90 -11.12 -29.32
C GLY A 397 -9.03 -11.47 -28.12
N THR A 398 -9.53 -12.23 -27.14
CA THR A 398 -8.80 -12.59 -25.91
C THR A 398 -9.04 -14.05 -25.52
N VAL A 399 -8.02 -14.92 -25.59
CA VAL A 399 -8.17 -16.35 -25.29
C VAL A 399 -7.29 -16.76 -24.11
N ILE A 400 -7.85 -17.39 -23.08
CA ILE A 400 -7.08 -18.00 -21.98
C ILE A 400 -6.86 -19.48 -22.28
N VAL A 401 -5.59 -19.92 -22.41
CA VAL A 401 -5.24 -21.30 -22.78
C VAL A 401 -4.22 -21.89 -21.81
N TYR A 402 -4.44 -23.10 -21.30
CA TYR A 402 -3.43 -23.84 -20.56
C TYR A 402 -3.46 -25.31 -20.96
N GLY A 403 -2.30 -25.96 -21.09
CA GLY A 403 -2.19 -27.35 -21.57
C GLY A 403 -1.65 -28.27 -20.49
N THR A 404 -2.52 -29.05 -19.84
CA THR A 404 -2.11 -30.09 -18.89
C THR A 404 -2.79 -31.41 -19.26
N PRO A 405 -2.06 -32.44 -19.73
CA PRO A 405 -2.58 -33.80 -19.82
C PRO A 405 -2.75 -34.37 -18.41
N ALA A 406 -3.89 -35.01 -18.12
CA ALA A 406 -4.18 -35.58 -16.81
C ALA A 406 -3.42 -36.89 -16.57
N ALA A 407 -2.12 -36.83 -16.29
CA ALA A 407 -1.40 -37.96 -15.72
C ALA A 407 -1.59 -37.94 -14.20
N HIS A 408 -2.55 -38.72 -13.70
CA HIS A 408 -2.86 -38.99 -12.27
C HIS A 408 -3.67 -37.90 -11.53
N GLY A 409 -4.97 -37.78 -11.85
CA GLY A 409 -5.89 -36.94 -11.05
C GLY A 409 -7.33 -36.73 -11.56
N GLY A 410 -7.73 -37.33 -12.70
CA GLY A 410 -9.05 -37.13 -13.30
C GLY A 410 -9.31 -35.70 -13.82
N SER A 411 -10.58 -35.34 -14.06
CA SER A 411 -11.01 -34.03 -14.60
C SER A 411 -10.53 -32.82 -13.77
N ASN A 412 -10.09 -33.04 -12.53
CA ASN A 412 -9.56 -32.03 -11.61
C ASN A 412 -8.13 -31.61 -11.93
N GLY A 413 -7.31 -32.50 -12.49
CA GLY A 413 -5.92 -32.22 -12.82
C GLY A 413 -5.74 -31.61 -14.21
N GLY A 414 -6.70 -31.82 -15.10
CA GLY A 414 -6.63 -31.41 -16.51
C GLY A 414 -7.22 -30.04 -16.84
N ALA A 415 -8.00 -29.42 -15.95
CA ALA A 415 -8.75 -28.20 -16.26
C ALA A 415 -7.87 -26.93 -16.36
N THR A 416 -8.01 -26.18 -17.46
CA THR A 416 -7.38 -24.85 -17.62
C THR A 416 -7.88 -23.85 -16.57
N VAL A 417 -9.17 -23.89 -16.25
CA VAL A 417 -9.77 -23.08 -15.17
C VAL A 417 -10.55 -23.95 -14.20
N ARG A 418 -10.30 -23.79 -12.90
CA ARG A 418 -11.02 -24.45 -11.81
C ARG A 418 -11.69 -23.42 -10.92
N ASN A 419 -13.02 -23.42 -10.87
CA ASN A 419 -13.79 -22.55 -10.00
C ASN A 419 -14.51 -23.33 -8.91
N SER A 420 -14.15 -23.10 -7.64
CA SER A 420 -14.84 -23.68 -6.48
C SER A 420 -15.70 -22.67 -5.73
N ALA A 421 -15.81 -21.43 -6.23
CA ALA A 421 -16.62 -20.37 -5.63
C ALA A 421 -18.00 -20.27 -6.29
N GLY A 422 -19.04 -19.96 -5.50
CA GLY A 422 -20.37 -19.61 -5.99
C GLY A 422 -20.41 -18.25 -6.71
N ASP A 423 -21.44 -18.03 -7.52
CA ASP A 423 -21.69 -16.79 -8.31
C ASP A 423 -20.50 -16.33 -9.19
N ALA A 424 -19.76 -17.26 -9.81
CA ALA A 424 -18.68 -16.88 -10.72
C ALA A 424 -19.23 -16.39 -12.08
N THR A 425 -18.70 -15.26 -12.58
CA THR A 425 -19.04 -14.71 -13.91
C THR A 425 -17.78 -14.55 -14.75
N ALA A 426 -17.84 -14.83 -16.04
CA ALA A 426 -16.78 -14.52 -17.02
C ALA A 426 -17.41 -13.87 -18.25
N ARG A 427 -16.74 -12.88 -18.86
CA ARG A 427 -17.29 -12.04 -19.93
C ARG A 427 -16.37 -11.94 -21.14
N ASP A 428 -16.92 -12.04 -22.34
CA ASP A 428 -16.26 -11.64 -23.60
C ASP A 428 -14.90 -12.32 -23.87
N LEU A 429 -14.71 -13.56 -23.42
CA LEU A 429 -13.45 -14.31 -23.62
C LEU A 429 -13.65 -15.84 -23.64
N PRO A 430 -12.96 -16.59 -24.52
CA PRO A 430 -12.91 -18.05 -24.49
C PRO A 430 -11.82 -18.63 -23.57
N PHE A 431 -12.12 -19.84 -23.08
CA PHE A 431 -11.21 -20.72 -22.38
C PHE A 431 -10.84 -21.93 -23.25
N GLY A 432 -9.55 -22.24 -23.35
CA GLY A 432 -9.03 -23.33 -24.16
C GLY A 432 -8.15 -24.31 -23.39
N ASN A 433 -8.32 -25.62 -23.56
CA ASN A 433 -7.32 -26.59 -23.16
C ASN A 433 -6.43 -26.94 -24.36
N GLY A 434 -5.14 -26.62 -24.25
CA GLY A 434 -4.17 -26.76 -25.34
C GLY A 434 -3.46 -28.12 -25.40
N SER A 435 -3.91 -29.15 -24.66
CA SER A 435 -3.29 -30.47 -24.66
C SER A 435 -3.41 -31.19 -26.02
N ASP A 436 -2.30 -31.71 -26.54
CA ASP A 436 -2.26 -32.47 -27.79
C ASP A 436 -2.74 -33.92 -27.59
N GLY A 437 -4.03 -34.17 -27.84
CA GLY A 437 -4.65 -35.48 -27.70
C GLY A 437 -4.05 -36.57 -28.61
N ALA A 438 -3.37 -36.21 -29.70
CA ALA A 438 -2.78 -37.19 -30.63
C ALA A 438 -1.42 -37.74 -30.14
N ALA A 439 -0.74 -37.04 -29.23
CA ALA A 439 0.59 -37.42 -28.76
C ALA A 439 0.58 -38.16 -27.40
N HIS A 440 -0.53 -38.13 -26.64
CA HIS A 440 -0.57 -38.58 -25.24
C HIS A 440 -1.74 -39.53 -24.87
N GLU A 441 -2.56 -39.98 -25.82
CA GLU A 441 -3.68 -40.90 -25.53
C GLU A 441 -3.49 -42.32 -26.06
N PRO A 442 -3.05 -43.26 -25.20
CA PRO A 442 -3.46 -44.67 -25.30
C PRO A 442 -4.66 -45.00 -24.41
N ASP A 443 -4.91 -44.22 -23.34
CA ASP A 443 -5.79 -44.63 -22.21
C ASP A 443 -6.87 -43.59 -21.79
N GLY A 444 -7.38 -42.77 -22.72
CA GLY A 444 -8.61 -41.97 -22.49
C GLY A 444 -8.51 -40.87 -21.42
N GLY A 445 -7.48 -40.02 -21.47
CA GLY A 445 -7.31 -38.90 -20.54
C GLY A 445 -8.31 -37.74 -20.76
N GLN A 446 -8.88 -37.20 -19.68
CA GLN A 446 -9.79 -36.04 -19.74
C GLN A 446 -9.02 -34.71 -19.80
N ALA A 447 -9.44 -33.78 -20.66
CA ALA A 447 -8.81 -32.47 -20.85
C ALA A 447 -9.86 -31.32 -20.90
N PRO A 448 -10.57 -31.06 -19.78
CA PRO A 448 -11.56 -29.99 -19.69
C PRO A 448 -10.92 -28.61 -19.89
N ALA A 449 -11.62 -27.68 -20.56
CA ALA A 449 -11.22 -26.27 -20.58
C ALA A 449 -11.64 -25.59 -19.27
N THR A 450 -12.80 -25.96 -18.74
CA THR A 450 -13.39 -25.34 -17.55
C THR A 450 -14.04 -26.39 -16.66
N ARG A 451 -13.75 -26.35 -15.35
CA ARG A 451 -14.49 -27.09 -14.32
C ARG A 451 -15.03 -26.16 -13.24
N SER A 452 -16.33 -26.26 -12.94
CA SER A 452 -16.98 -25.50 -11.87
C SER A 452 -17.60 -26.43 -10.83
N ALA A 453 -17.34 -26.16 -9.55
CA ALA A 453 -17.91 -26.87 -8.40
C ALA A 453 -18.66 -25.93 -7.44
N GLY A 454 -18.85 -24.66 -7.81
CA GLY A 454 -19.61 -23.67 -7.03
C GLY A 454 -21.11 -23.70 -7.34
N ASP A 455 -21.90 -23.10 -6.46
CA ASP A 455 -23.38 -23.17 -6.50
C ASP A 455 -24.03 -22.41 -7.68
N ARG A 456 -23.32 -21.49 -8.34
CA ARG A 456 -23.80 -20.77 -9.54
C ARG A 456 -22.63 -20.28 -10.42
N THR A 457 -22.71 -20.49 -11.73
CA THR A 457 -21.73 -20.00 -12.72
C THR A 457 -22.48 -19.33 -13.86
N VAL A 458 -22.11 -18.12 -14.25
CA VAL A 458 -22.79 -17.29 -15.27
C VAL A 458 -21.78 -16.88 -16.35
N PRO A 459 -21.57 -17.71 -17.38
CA PRO A 459 -20.80 -17.30 -18.57
C PRO A 459 -21.60 -16.31 -19.41
N GLU A 460 -21.03 -15.14 -19.72
CA GLU A 460 -21.63 -14.14 -20.61
C GLU A 460 -20.72 -13.96 -21.83
N ASP A 461 -21.19 -14.34 -23.01
CA ASP A 461 -20.42 -14.31 -24.27
C ASP A 461 -19.03 -15.00 -24.24
N THR A 462 -18.93 -16.11 -23.51
CA THR A 462 -17.72 -16.95 -23.46
C THR A 462 -17.81 -18.17 -24.41
N ALA A 463 -16.69 -18.82 -24.70
CA ALA A 463 -16.67 -20.14 -25.35
C ALA A 463 -15.61 -21.06 -24.70
N SER A 464 -15.87 -22.37 -24.61
CA SER A 464 -14.92 -23.35 -24.09
C SER A 464 -14.49 -24.32 -25.20
N ALA A 465 -13.19 -24.52 -25.37
CA ALA A 465 -12.62 -25.44 -26.37
C ALA A 465 -11.58 -26.36 -25.72
N GLY A 466 -11.81 -27.66 -25.69
CA GLY A 466 -10.93 -28.63 -25.03
C GLY A 466 -11.12 -30.04 -25.57
N GLY A 467 -10.44 -31.02 -24.97
CA GLY A 467 -10.63 -32.44 -25.30
C GLY A 467 -11.94 -33.00 -24.73
N GLN A 468 -11.96 -34.29 -24.34
CA GLN A 468 -13.12 -34.85 -23.63
C GLN A 468 -13.45 -34.02 -22.37
N ASP A 469 -14.75 -33.86 -22.11
CA ASP A 469 -15.33 -33.08 -21.01
C ASP A 469 -15.00 -31.58 -21.05
N THR A 470 -15.13 -30.94 -22.22
CA THR A 470 -14.81 -29.52 -22.46
C THR A 470 -15.31 -28.54 -21.39
N LEU A 471 -16.48 -28.79 -20.80
CA LEU A 471 -17.03 -28.11 -19.63
C LEU A 471 -17.54 -29.16 -18.63
N THR A 472 -17.05 -29.11 -17.39
CA THR A 472 -17.49 -30.00 -16.30
C THR A 472 -18.14 -29.18 -15.18
N THR A 473 -19.31 -29.60 -14.69
CA THR A 473 -20.03 -28.94 -13.59
C THR A 473 -20.37 -29.96 -12.51
N ASP A 474 -19.79 -29.80 -11.33
CA ASP A 474 -19.97 -30.69 -10.17
C ASP A 474 -20.54 -29.89 -8.99
N SER A 475 -21.80 -29.43 -9.10
CA SER A 475 -22.50 -28.69 -8.04
C SER A 475 -23.33 -29.64 -7.15
N PRO A 476 -23.38 -29.44 -5.82
CA PRO A 476 -24.13 -30.30 -4.90
C PRO A 476 -25.66 -30.10 -4.93
N GLU A 477 -26.19 -29.08 -5.63
CA GLU A 477 -27.63 -28.80 -5.77
C GLU A 477 -28.09 -28.67 -7.25
N PRO A 478 -29.37 -28.95 -7.58
CA PRO A 478 -29.80 -29.18 -8.96
C PRO A 478 -30.22 -27.91 -9.68
N VAL A 479 -29.34 -26.90 -9.85
CA VAL A 479 -29.54 -25.84 -10.86
C VAL A 479 -28.20 -25.30 -11.37
N THR A 480 -27.77 -25.75 -12.54
CA THR A 480 -26.80 -25.02 -13.37
C THR A 480 -27.57 -24.28 -14.46
N VAL A 481 -27.61 -22.95 -14.43
CA VAL A 481 -28.18 -22.14 -15.52
C VAL A 481 -27.05 -21.65 -16.42
N VAL A 482 -27.04 -22.10 -17.67
CA VAL A 482 -26.16 -21.57 -18.72
C VAL A 482 -27.02 -20.69 -19.62
N GLU A 483 -26.86 -19.37 -19.56
CA GLU A 483 -27.58 -18.42 -20.42
C GLU A 483 -26.63 -17.85 -21.48
N GLY A 484 -26.73 -18.35 -22.72
CA GLY A 484 -25.95 -17.88 -23.87
C GLY A 484 -25.61 -18.99 -24.87
N PRO A 485 -25.19 -18.66 -26.11
CA PRO A 485 -24.85 -19.66 -27.12
C PRO A 485 -23.54 -20.38 -26.78
N VAL A 486 -23.65 -21.59 -26.21
CA VAL A 486 -22.52 -22.53 -26.09
C VAL A 486 -22.31 -23.23 -27.43
N ILE A 487 -21.21 -22.93 -28.12
CA ILE A 487 -20.78 -23.70 -29.31
C ILE A 487 -19.77 -24.75 -28.83
N SER A 488 -20.21 -26.00 -28.66
CA SER A 488 -19.33 -27.15 -28.48
C SER A 488 -18.83 -27.59 -29.86
N ALA A 489 -17.56 -27.34 -30.16
CA ALA A 489 -16.93 -27.84 -31.37
C ALA A 489 -16.20 -29.16 -31.06
N LEU A 490 -16.86 -30.29 -31.28
CA LEU A 490 -16.20 -31.59 -31.43
C LEU A 490 -15.56 -31.63 -32.83
N GLY A 491 -14.25 -31.39 -32.94
CA GLY A 491 -13.61 -31.40 -34.25
C GLY A 491 -12.08 -31.31 -34.21
N SER A 492 -11.44 -32.41 -34.56
CA SER A 492 -10.00 -32.54 -34.81
C SER A 492 -9.55 -31.68 -36.00
N ARG A 493 -8.61 -30.74 -35.79
CA ARG A 493 -7.65 -30.23 -36.81
C ARG A 493 -6.54 -29.35 -36.20
N PRO A 494 -5.34 -29.31 -36.82
CA PRO A 494 -4.08 -28.95 -36.16
C PRO A 494 -3.83 -27.43 -36.14
N ALA A 495 -3.23 -26.95 -35.05
CA ALA A 495 -2.81 -25.56 -34.92
C ALA A 495 -1.41 -25.33 -35.53
N THR A 496 -1.34 -24.58 -36.63
CA THR A 496 -0.09 -24.02 -37.16
C THR A 496 0.06 -22.54 -36.78
N GLY A 497 1.07 -22.23 -35.97
CA GLY A 497 2.04 -21.13 -36.17
C GLY A 497 1.69 -19.66 -35.88
N ILE A 498 2.60 -19.01 -35.12
CA ILE A 498 2.96 -17.58 -35.05
C ILE A 498 2.03 -16.72 -34.15
N GLY A 499 2.43 -15.96 -33.11
CA GLY A 499 3.73 -15.60 -32.53
C GLY A 499 3.75 -14.12 -32.14
N CYS A 500 4.04 -13.79 -30.87
CA CYS A 500 4.63 -12.50 -30.43
C CYS A 500 5.40 -12.75 -29.11
N GLY A 501 6.71 -12.48 -29.10
CA GLY A 501 7.58 -12.49 -27.91
C GLY A 501 7.95 -11.07 -27.44
N PRO A 502 8.99 -10.87 -26.59
CA PRO A 502 9.83 -11.87 -25.94
C PRO A 502 9.64 -11.92 -24.41
N ALA A 503 9.68 -13.13 -23.88
CA ALA A 503 10.04 -13.39 -22.49
C ALA A 503 11.45 -13.99 -22.46
N ALA A 504 12.27 -13.56 -21.51
CA ALA A 504 13.49 -14.25 -21.10
C ALA A 504 13.83 -13.88 -19.64
N PRO A 505 14.47 -14.77 -18.87
CA PRO A 505 14.11 -16.16 -18.64
C PRO A 505 14.09 -16.52 -17.13
N ALA A 506 13.15 -17.35 -16.69
CA ALA A 506 13.28 -18.04 -15.40
C ALA A 506 14.10 -19.33 -15.59
N GLY A 507 15.24 -19.39 -14.91
CA GLY A 507 16.11 -20.56 -14.86
C GLY A 507 15.47 -21.75 -14.16
N GLN A 508 15.79 -22.92 -14.68
CA GLN A 508 15.37 -24.25 -14.25
C GLN A 508 15.79 -24.59 -12.81
N GLY A 509 14.95 -25.38 -12.12
CA GLY A 509 15.45 -26.25 -11.04
C GLY A 509 14.45 -26.61 -9.94
N VAL A 510 13.36 -27.33 -10.24
CA VAL A 510 12.70 -28.18 -9.23
C VAL A 510 12.68 -29.59 -9.79
N ARG A 511 13.49 -30.48 -9.19
CA ARG A 511 13.40 -31.92 -9.40
C ARG A 511 12.42 -32.48 -8.38
N ASP A 512 11.56 -33.36 -8.87
CA ASP A 512 10.56 -34.12 -8.14
C ASP A 512 11.18 -34.97 -7.02
N LEU A 513 10.50 -35.03 -5.87
CA LEU A 513 10.69 -36.06 -4.86
C LEU A 513 9.33 -36.71 -4.58
N GLU A 514 9.14 -37.91 -5.12
CA GLU A 514 8.08 -38.85 -4.74
C GLU A 514 8.33 -39.43 -3.33
N PRO A 515 7.28 -39.85 -2.61
CA PRO A 515 7.38 -40.49 -1.28
C PRO A 515 7.37 -42.03 -1.39
N PRO A 516 7.98 -42.77 -0.45
CA PRO A 516 7.71 -44.19 -0.31
C PRO A 516 6.93 -44.55 0.97
N ALA A 517 6.03 -45.52 0.80
CA ALA A 517 5.18 -46.14 1.80
C ALA A 517 5.91 -47.14 2.72
N ALA A 518 5.31 -47.42 3.88
CA ALA A 518 5.69 -48.41 4.89
C ALA A 518 5.51 -49.88 4.39
N THR A 519 6.28 -50.91 4.80
CA THR A 519 6.22 -51.56 6.13
C THR A 519 7.22 -52.74 6.28
N ARG A 520 7.65 -52.96 7.53
CA ARG A 520 7.90 -54.23 8.30
C ARG A 520 9.23 -55.04 8.24
N ALA A 521 9.76 -55.20 9.47
CA ALA A 521 10.29 -56.40 10.16
C ALA A 521 11.82 -56.61 10.33
N SER A 522 12.24 -56.64 11.62
CA SER A 522 13.56 -56.91 12.27
C SER A 522 13.93 -58.43 12.30
N PRO A 523 15.01 -58.97 12.97
CA PRO A 523 15.95 -58.43 13.99
C PRO A 523 17.44 -58.99 13.87
N PRO A 524 18.26 -59.26 14.93
CA PRO A 524 19.19 -58.32 15.61
C PRO A 524 20.65 -58.84 15.86
N ALA A 525 21.57 -57.96 16.30
CA ALA A 525 22.77 -58.27 17.14
C ALA A 525 23.33 -56.96 17.75
N ARG A 526 23.32 -56.73 19.09
CA ARG A 526 24.36 -56.99 20.14
C ARG A 526 25.78 -56.53 19.73
N MET A 527 26.66 -55.90 20.52
CA MET A 527 26.74 -55.52 21.96
C MET A 527 28.04 -54.68 22.17
N GLY A 528 28.09 -53.85 23.21
CA GLY A 528 29.31 -53.36 23.89
C GLY A 528 29.77 -51.94 23.49
N GLY A 529 30.14 -51.03 24.38
CA GLY A 529 30.30 -51.01 25.83
C GLY A 529 30.90 -49.65 26.25
N PHE A 530 30.35 -49.05 27.31
CA PHE A 530 30.89 -47.90 28.07
C PHE A 530 32.19 -48.30 28.82
N PRO A 531 33.05 -47.38 29.35
CA PRO A 531 32.64 -46.36 30.34
C PRO A 531 33.39 -45.00 30.41
N ARG A 532 32.64 -44.04 30.99
CA ARG A 532 32.93 -42.94 31.95
C ARG A 532 34.33 -42.33 32.14
N GLN A 533 34.32 -41.00 32.34
CA GLN A 533 34.95 -40.13 33.39
C GLN A 533 35.34 -38.79 32.74
N ASP A 534 35.38 -37.59 33.32
CA ASP A 534 34.91 -36.91 34.54
C ASP A 534 35.03 -35.40 34.20
N ALA A 535 34.26 -34.53 34.86
CA ALA A 535 34.44 -33.05 34.82
C ALA A 535 35.53 -32.60 35.84
N PRO A 536 35.80 -31.30 36.15
CA PRO A 536 35.43 -29.99 35.56
C PRO A 536 36.62 -28.97 35.49
N HIS A 537 36.30 -27.65 35.33
CA HIS A 537 37.08 -26.39 35.51
C HIS A 537 37.32 -25.60 34.21
N ALA A 538 37.39 -24.26 34.15
CA ALA A 538 37.00 -23.11 34.97
C ALA A 538 37.28 -21.83 34.12
N ARG A 539 36.53 -20.75 34.38
CA ARG A 539 36.83 -19.30 34.21
C ARG A 539 37.88 -18.84 33.17
N HIS A 540 37.47 -17.94 32.27
CA HIS A 540 37.93 -16.54 32.27
C HIS A 540 36.91 -15.63 31.57
#